data_AF-A0ABC8CWG7-F1
#
_entry.id   AF-A0ABC8CWG7-F1
#
_cell.length_a   1.000
_cell.length_b   1.000
_cell.length_c   1.000
_cell.angle_alpha   90.00
_cell.angle_beta   90.00
_cell.angle_gamma   90.00
#
_symmetry.space_group_name_H-M   'P 1'
#
loop_
_entity.id
_entity.type
_entity.pdbx_description
1 polymer ?
#
loop_
_entity_poly.entity_id
_entity_poly.type
_entity_poly.pdbx_seq_one_letter_code
_entity_poly.pdbx_strand_id
1 'polypeptide(L)'
;MKSIFKKLMPVIFITLLSISLTGCSPKPDETVKGFFEALKQQDIQKASSFVKYNSSEKDLKIDKFDSKEQEKMMKAVLSKIDYSLGEVDKDGDSATAKVSVTSIDLGRISTKTINELLPTLMSQAFSQEKVDEKKQQAIVFQHMLNSINDPNAPKTKTDVTIKLVKGDNGWLIEPDEQLANALTGNFYSAAKKLQGK
;
A
#
# COMPACT_ATOMS: atom_id res chain seq x y z
N MET A 1 51.35 -25.10 18.71
CA MET A 1 49.98 -25.41 18.23
C MET A 1 48.90 -25.49 19.34
N LYS A 2 49.20 -25.86 20.60
CA LYS A 2 48.19 -25.99 21.68
C LYS A 2 47.56 -24.67 22.21
N SER A 3 48.20 -23.52 21.99
CA SER A 3 47.74 -22.21 22.52
C SER A 3 46.71 -21.51 21.60
N ILE A 4 46.87 -21.64 20.28
CA ILE A 4 45.93 -21.09 19.29
C ILE A 4 44.56 -21.77 19.32
N PHE A 5 44.51 -23.08 19.62
CA PHE A 5 43.25 -23.83 19.74
C PHE A 5 42.38 -23.38 20.92
N LYS A 6 42.97 -22.91 22.02
CA LYS A 6 42.23 -22.41 23.20
C LYS A 6 41.59 -21.02 22.97
N LYS A 7 42.17 -20.21 22.09
CA LYS A 7 41.66 -18.86 21.78
C LYS A 7 40.63 -18.84 20.64
N LEU A 8 40.60 -19.86 19.79
CA LEU A 8 39.63 -20.01 18.69
C LEU A 8 38.34 -20.75 19.11
N MET A 9 38.36 -21.48 20.22
CA MET A 9 37.21 -22.28 20.68
C MET A 9 35.94 -21.47 21.05
N PRO A 10 36.01 -20.27 21.66
CA PRO A 10 34.80 -19.47 21.92
C PRO A 10 34.31 -18.70 20.68
N VAL A 11 35.19 -18.40 19.71
CA VAL A 11 34.82 -17.65 18.50
C VAL A 11 34.07 -18.53 17.49
N ILE A 12 34.46 -19.80 17.37
CA ILE A 12 33.77 -20.78 16.53
C ILE A 12 32.37 -21.11 17.07
N PHE A 13 32.16 -21.05 18.39
CA PHE A 13 30.85 -21.30 18.99
C PHE A 13 29.86 -20.13 18.80
N ILE A 14 30.37 -18.89 18.71
CA ILE A 14 29.55 -17.68 18.46
C ILE A 14 29.15 -17.57 16.99
N THR A 15 29.99 -18.00 16.05
CA THR A 15 29.62 -18.02 14.61
C THR A 15 28.73 -19.21 14.23
N LEU A 16 28.76 -20.31 14.98
CA LEU A 16 27.87 -21.46 14.76
C LEU A 16 26.43 -21.23 15.25
N LEU A 17 26.19 -20.27 16.16
CA LEU A 17 24.84 -19.92 16.61
C LEU A 17 24.07 -19.05 15.62
N SER A 18 24.72 -18.54 14.57
CA SER A 18 24.08 -17.66 13.57
C SER A 18 23.39 -18.42 12.42
N ILE A 19 23.48 -19.76 12.39
CA ILE A 19 22.92 -20.59 11.30
C ILE A 19 21.61 -21.31 11.72
N SER A 20 21.14 -21.13 12.96
CA SER A 20 19.86 -21.71 13.41
C SER A 20 18.62 -20.87 13.09
N LEU A 21 18.70 -19.88 12.18
CA LEU A 21 17.50 -19.28 11.59
C LEU A 21 16.90 -20.23 10.54
N THR A 22 16.51 -21.43 10.97
CA THR A 22 15.70 -22.33 10.17
C THR A 22 14.34 -21.68 9.95
N GLY A 23 14.18 -21.11 8.75
CA GLY A 23 12.95 -20.75 8.05
C GLY A 23 11.62 -21.01 8.75
N CYS A 24 11.32 -20.25 9.80
CA CYS A 24 9.92 -20.00 10.13
C CYS A 24 9.48 -18.89 9.17
N SER A 25 8.91 -19.31 8.04
CA SER A 25 8.14 -18.38 7.21
C SER A 25 7.14 -17.64 8.11
N PRO A 26 6.99 -16.30 7.96
CA PRO A 26 6.10 -15.51 8.82
C PRO A 26 4.71 -16.13 8.87
N LYS A 27 4.10 -16.17 10.05
CA LYS A 27 2.70 -16.63 10.20
C LYS A 27 1.73 -15.71 9.45
N PRO A 28 0.49 -16.13 9.14
CA PRO A 28 -0.46 -15.28 8.44
C PRO A 28 -0.66 -13.91 9.11
N ASP A 29 -0.71 -13.86 10.45
CA ASP A 29 -0.86 -12.62 11.20
C ASP A 29 0.39 -11.71 11.09
N GLU A 30 1.58 -12.30 11.07
CA GLU A 30 2.85 -11.58 10.89
C GLU A 30 2.99 -11.04 9.46
N THR A 31 2.55 -11.79 8.44
CA THR A 31 2.47 -11.32 7.04
C THR A 31 1.56 -10.09 6.93
N VAL A 32 0.35 -10.15 7.50
CA VAL A 32 -0.58 -9.01 7.46
C VAL A 32 -0.01 -7.80 8.21
N LYS A 33 0.53 -7.99 9.41
CA LYS A 33 1.17 -6.90 10.16
C LYS A 33 2.34 -6.31 9.35
N GLY A 34 3.21 -7.16 8.83
CA GLY A 34 4.37 -6.76 8.04
C GLY A 34 4.00 -5.92 6.82
N PHE A 35 2.93 -6.30 6.12
CA PHE A 35 2.38 -5.53 5.00
C PHE A 35 1.95 -4.12 5.43
N PHE A 36 1.08 -4.00 6.43
CA PHE A 36 0.59 -2.69 6.85
C PHE A 36 1.67 -1.83 7.53
N GLU A 37 2.59 -2.42 8.30
CA GLU A 37 3.72 -1.67 8.86
C GLU A 37 4.65 -1.13 7.76
N ALA A 38 4.90 -1.92 6.70
CA ALA A 38 5.67 -1.45 5.56
C ALA A 38 4.96 -0.29 4.85
N LEU A 39 3.62 -0.36 4.68
CA LEU A 39 2.84 0.76 4.13
C LEU A 39 2.93 2.02 5.00
N LYS A 40 2.80 1.89 6.32
CA LYS A 40 2.94 3.01 7.28
C LYS A 40 4.34 3.63 7.23
N GLN A 41 5.35 2.82 7.00
CA GLN A 41 6.76 3.24 6.79
C GLN A 41 7.03 3.74 5.37
N GLN A 42 6.02 3.75 4.49
CA GLN A 42 6.13 4.12 3.08
C GLN A 42 7.16 3.26 2.32
N ASP A 43 7.43 2.04 2.80
CA ASP A 43 8.33 1.06 2.20
C ASP A 43 7.54 0.13 1.28
N ILE A 44 7.37 0.60 0.06
CA ILE A 44 6.51 -0.04 -0.93
C ILE A 44 7.10 -1.33 -1.48
N GLN A 45 8.43 -1.40 -1.57
CA GLN A 45 9.13 -2.60 -1.98
C GLN A 45 8.97 -3.71 -0.93
N LYS A 46 9.04 -3.37 0.35
CA LYS A 46 8.78 -4.32 1.43
C LYS A 46 7.30 -4.71 1.49
N ALA A 47 6.38 -3.75 1.34
CA ALA A 47 4.95 -4.05 1.31
C ALA A 47 4.60 -5.02 0.18
N SER A 48 5.12 -4.80 -1.04
CA SER A 48 4.85 -5.68 -2.18
C SER A 48 5.41 -7.09 -1.99
N SER A 49 6.46 -7.28 -1.19
CA SER A 49 7.00 -8.61 -0.88
C SER A 49 6.03 -9.51 -0.10
N PHE A 50 5.02 -8.94 0.57
CA PHE A 50 3.97 -9.69 1.26
C PHE A 50 2.77 -10.04 0.38
N VAL A 51 2.72 -9.54 -0.85
CA VAL A 51 1.58 -9.71 -1.76
C VAL A 51 1.91 -10.78 -2.81
N LYS A 52 0.96 -11.67 -3.06
CA LYS A 52 1.07 -12.67 -4.12
C LYS A 52 1.12 -11.97 -5.47
N TYR A 53 2.23 -12.15 -6.18
CA TYR A 53 2.37 -11.63 -7.53
C TYR A 53 1.58 -12.50 -8.51
N ASN A 54 0.54 -11.94 -9.13
CA ASN A 54 -0.15 -12.61 -10.23
C ASN A 54 0.67 -12.42 -11.51
N SER A 55 1.22 -13.50 -12.06
CA SER A 55 2.03 -13.48 -13.29
C SER A 55 1.28 -12.98 -14.54
N SER A 56 -0.05 -12.87 -14.47
CA SER A 56 -0.93 -12.26 -15.47
C SER A 56 -0.96 -10.73 -15.41
N GLU A 57 -0.47 -10.10 -14.34
CA GLU A 57 -0.47 -8.65 -14.12
C GLU A 57 0.95 -8.08 -14.16
N LYS A 58 1.64 -8.27 -15.29
CA LYS A 58 2.99 -7.71 -15.57
C LYS A 58 3.09 -6.18 -15.43
N ASP A 59 1.97 -5.49 -15.22
CA ASP A 59 1.84 -4.04 -15.29
C ASP A 59 1.72 -3.33 -13.93
N LEU A 60 1.54 -4.06 -12.82
CA LEU A 60 1.60 -3.45 -11.48
C LEU A 60 3.06 -3.40 -10.99
N LYS A 61 3.87 -2.57 -11.66
CA LYS A 61 5.14 -2.08 -11.10
C LYS A 61 4.84 -1.11 -9.97
N ILE A 62 4.42 -1.65 -8.83
CA ILE A 62 4.16 -0.90 -7.60
C ILE A 62 5.41 -0.13 -7.12
N ASP A 63 6.59 -0.47 -7.66
CA ASP A 63 7.90 0.11 -7.38
C ASP A 63 8.33 1.23 -8.36
N LYS A 64 7.55 1.59 -9.38
CA LYS A 64 7.88 2.69 -10.29
C LYS A 64 6.79 3.76 -10.31
N PHE A 65 7.08 4.89 -9.67
CA PHE A 65 6.33 6.12 -9.89
C PHE A 65 6.64 6.69 -11.26
N ASP A 66 5.63 7.13 -12.00
CA ASP A 66 5.84 7.81 -13.28
C ASP A 66 6.41 9.22 -13.09
N SER A 67 6.23 9.81 -11.90
CA SER A 67 6.76 11.13 -11.55
C SER A 67 6.98 11.33 -10.05
N LYS A 68 7.76 12.37 -9.70
CA LYS A 68 7.98 12.80 -8.30
C LYS A 68 6.69 13.26 -7.63
N GLU A 69 5.78 13.83 -8.41
CA GLU A 69 4.46 14.26 -7.96
C GLU A 69 3.63 13.05 -7.53
N GLN A 70 3.55 12.00 -8.35
CA GLN A 70 2.85 10.77 -7.99
C GLN A 70 3.44 10.13 -6.73
N GLU A 71 4.77 10.05 -6.63
CA GLU A 71 5.46 9.56 -5.43
C GLU A 71 5.04 10.37 -4.18
N LYS A 72 5.05 11.70 -4.28
CA LYS A 72 4.69 12.59 -3.17
C LYS A 72 3.24 12.40 -2.73
N MET A 73 2.31 12.28 -3.67
CA MET A 73 0.90 12.04 -3.36
C MET A 73 0.71 10.67 -2.70
N MET A 74 1.33 9.62 -3.24
CA MET A 74 1.20 8.30 -2.65
C MET A 74 1.79 8.25 -1.24
N LYS A 75 2.98 8.84 -1.03
CA LYS A 75 3.56 8.99 0.31
C LYS A 75 2.62 9.72 1.25
N ALA A 76 2.00 10.82 0.81
CA ALA A 76 1.02 11.55 1.62
C ALA A 76 -0.17 10.65 2.02
N VAL A 77 -0.72 9.85 1.10
CA VAL A 77 -1.81 8.90 1.39
C VAL A 77 -1.38 7.83 2.38
N LEU A 78 -0.25 7.17 2.12
CA LEU A 78 0.28 6.09 2.96
C LEU A 78 0.57 6.54 4.39
N SER A 79 1.05 7.78 4.57
CA SER A 79 1.30 8.37 5.89
C SER A 79 0.05 8.48 6.77
N LYS A 80 -1.14 8.30 6.18
CA LYS A 80 -2.44 8.39 6.84
C LYS A 80 -3.11 7.03 7.00
N ILE A 81 -2.49 5.96 6.52
CA ILE A 81 -2.99 4.60 6.70
C ILE A 81 -2.75 4.18 8.15
N ASP A 82 -3.78 3.59 8.74
CA ASP A 82 -3.69 2.85 9.98
C ASP A 82 -4.54 1.59 9.90
N TYR A 83 -4.31 0.64 10.78
CA TYR A 83 -5.05 -0.62 10.77
C TYR A 83 -5.16 -1.23 12.16
N SER A 84 -6.16 -2.10 12.30
CA SER A 84 -6.30 -3.00 13.44
C SER A 84 -6.52 -4.42 12.91
N LEU A 85 -5.63 -5.33 13.30
CA LEU A 85 -5.77 -6.75 13.01
C LEU A 85 -6.69 -7.41 14.04
N GLY A 86 -7.74 -8.06 13.55
CA GLY A 86 -8.63 -8.88 14.34
C GLY A 86 -8.27 -10.36 14.26
N GLU A 87 -9.29 -11.19 14.13
CA GLU A 87 -9.17 -12.65 14.06
C GLU A 87 -8.44 -13.10 12.79
N VAL A 88 -7.63 -14.15 12.94
CA VAL A 88 -6.90 -14.80 11.86
C VAL A 88 -7.18 -16.29 11.92
N ASP A 89 -7.87 -16.78 10.90
CA ASP A 89 -8.25 -18.19 10.76
C ASP A 89 -7.39 -18.85 9.70
N LYS A 90 -6.74 -19.95 10.05
CA LYS A 90 -5.91 -20.74 9.15
C LYS A 90 -6.57 -22.09 8.87
N ASP A 91 -6.68 -22.43 7.59
CA ASP A 91 -7.13 -23.73 7.11
C ASP A 91 -6.17 -24.28 6.06
N GLY A 92 -5.35 -25.25 6.48
CA GLY A 92 -4.30 -25.85 5.64
C GLY A 92 -3.31 -24.82 5.09
N ASP A 93 -3.32 -24.66 3.77
CA ASP A 93 -2.49 -23.73 3.01
C ASP A 93 -3.21 -22.41 2.65
N SER A 94 -4.37 -22.17 3.25
CA SER A 94 -5.15 -20.94 3.15
C SER A 94 -5.35 -20.30 4.53
N ALA A 95 -5.52 -18.99 4.56
CA ALA A 95 -5.88 -18.26 5.78
C ALA A 95 -6.72 -17.03 5.44
N THR A 96 -7.47 -16.56 6.42
CA THR A 96 -8.21 -15.29 6.35
C THR A 96 -7.88 -14.44 7.57
N ALA A 97 -7.78 -13.14 7.38
CA ALA A 97 -7.52 -12.17 8.43
C ALA A 97 -8.55 -11.04 8.36
N LYS A 98 -9.29 -10.83 9.46
CA LYS A 98 -10.18 -9.68 9.59
C LYS A 98 -9.35 -8.44 9.93
N VAL A 99 -9.41 -7.41 9.10
CA VAL A 99 -8.65 -6.18 9.29
C VAL A 99 -9.58 -4.98 9.18
N SER A 100 -9.47 -4.07 10.14
CA SER A 100 -10.10 -2.76 10.05
C SER A 100 -9.07 -1.74 9.58
N VAL A 101 -9.25 -1.20 8.37
CA VAL A 101 -8.31 -0.27 7.74
C VAL A 101 -8.86 1.14 7.84
N THR A 102 -8.06 2.06 8.36
CA THR A 102 -8.35 3.50 8.33
C THR A 102 -7.46 4.17 7.29
N SER A 103 -8.06 4.95 6.40
CA SER A 103 -7.35 5.69 5.35
C SER A 103 -8.00 7.05 5.10
N ILE A 104 -7.32 7.93 4.37
CA ILE A 104 -7.94 9.15 3.82
C ILE A 104 -9.01 8.73 2.81
N ASP A 105 -10.20 9.31 2.90
CA ASP A 105 -11.32 9.08 1.96
C ASP A 105 -11.05 9.80 0.63
N LEU A 106 -10.13 9.24 -0.16
CA LEU A 106 -9.79 9.77 -1.47
C LEU A 106 -10.98 9.74 -2.43
N GLY A 107 -11.93 8.81 -2.27
CA GLY A 107 -13.17 8.83 -3.04
C GLY A 107 -13.93 10.15 -2.86
N ARG A 108 -14.09 10.60 -1.60
CA ARG A 108 -14.70 11.90 -1.29
C ARG A 108 -13.84 13.08 -1.73
N ILE A 109 -12.52 13.04 -1.50
CA ILE A 109 -11.60 14.12 -1.92
C ILE A 109 -11.61 14.30 -3.44
N SER A 110 -11.54 13.20 -4.20
CA SER A 110 -11.59 13.24 -5.67
C SER A 110 -12.92 13.77 -6.17
N THR A 111 -14.04 13.32 -5.60
CA THR A 111 -15.37 13.82 -5.96
C THR A 111 -15.48 15.33 -5.71
N LYS A 112 -15.00 15.81 -4.55
CA LYS A 112 -14.97 17.23 -4.21
C LYS A 112 -14.09 18.02 -5.18
N THR A 113 -12.88 17.54 -5.45
CA THR A 113 -11.95 18.15 -6.39
C THR A 113 -12.56 18.30 -7.78
N ILE A 114 -13.22 17.25 -8.29
CA ILE A 114 -13.91 17.28 -9.58
C ILE A 114 -15.00 18.35 -9.56
N ASN A 115 -15.86 18.38 -8.54
CA ASN A 115 -16.95 19.35 -8.46
C ASN A 115 -16.44 20.80 -8.41
N GLU A 116 -15.32 21.05 -7.73
CA GLU A 116 -14.74 22.39 -7.59
C GLU A 116 -13.99 22.85 -8.85
N LEU A 117 -13.27 21.94 -9.52
CA LEU A 117 -12.42 22.31 -10.66
C LEU A 117 -13.11 22.17 -12.02
N LEU A 118 -14.08 21.25 -12.16
CA LEU A 118 -14.73 20.96 -13.44
C LEU A 118 -15.36 22.20 -14.10
N PRO A 119 -16.08 23.10 -13.41
CA PRO A 119 -16.64 24.29 -14.04
C PRO A 119 -15.55 25.20 -14.65
N THR A 120 -14.45 25.39 -13.93
CA THR A 120 -13.31 26.20 -14.38
C THR A 120 -12.63 25.55 -15.59
N LEU A 121 -12.39 24.24 -15.53
CA LEU A 121 -11.77 23.49 -16.63
C LEU A 121 -12.65 23.50 -17.89
N MET A 122 -13.98 23.38 -17.74
CA MET A 122 -14.93 23.48 -18.84
C MET A 122 -14.95 24.90 -19.42
N SER A 123 -15.01 25.94 -18.59
CA SER A 123 -14.94 27.33 -19.06
C SER A 123 -13.67 27.61 -19.86
N GLN A 124 -12.53 27.07 -19.44
CA GLN A 124 -11.26 27.19 -20.16
C GLN A 124 -11.28 26.42 -21.48
N ALA A 125 -11.84 25.21 -21.49
CA ALA A 125 -11.97 24.40 -22.71
C ALA A 125 -12.87 25.07 -23.78
N PHE A 126 -13.88 25.83 -23.36
CA PHE A 126 -14.74 26.60 -24.26
C PHE A 126 -14.18 27.98 -24.63
N SER A 127 -13.11 28.43 -23.98
CA SER A 127 -12.41 29.65 -24.38
C SER A 127 -11.61 29.40 -25.66
N GLN A 128 -11.44 30.43 -26.50
CA GLN A 128 -10.55 30.33 -27.68
C GLN A 128 -9.06 30.42 -27.28
N GLU A 129 -8.75 30.46 -25.98
CA GLU A 129 -7.37 30.48 -25.49
C GLU A 129 -6.77 29.06 -25.52
N LYS A 130 -5.47 28.99 -25.81
CA LYS A 130 -4.76 27.73 -25.79
C LYS A 130 -4.65 27.21 -24.34
N VAL A 131 -5.30 26.08 -24.08
CA VAL A 131 -5.22 25.40 -22.78
C VAL A 131 -3.79 24.90 -22.54
N ASP A 132 -3.24 25.24 -21.37
CA ASP A 132 -1.98 24.67 -20.86
C ASP A 132 -2.30 23.45 -19.98
N GLU A 133 -2.26 22.27 -20.60
CA GLU A 133 -2.57 20.99 -19.95
C GLU A 133 -1.65 20.71 -18.75
N LYS A 134 -0.36 21.06 -18.84
CA LYS A 134 0.60 20.85 -17.73
C LYS A 134 0.23 21.72 -16.53
N LYS A 135 -0.14 22.98 -16.78
CA LYS A 135 -0.60 23.88 -15.73
C LYS A 135 -1.89 23.37 -15.08
N GLN A 136 -2.85 22.88 -15.86
CA GLN A 136 -4.08 22.30 -15.32
C GLN A 136 -3.81 21.06 -14.47
N GLN A 137 -2.96 20.15 -14.95
CA GLN A 137 -2.56 18.95 -14.21
C GLN A 137 -1.89 19.31 -12.88
N ALA A 138 -1.01 20.31 -12.87
CA ALA A 138 -0.36 20.80 -11.66
C ALA A 138 -1.36 21.40 -10.66
N ILE A 139 -2.38 22.13 -11.13
CA ILE A 139 -3.45 22.68 -10.28
C ILE A 139 -4.24 21.55 -9.61
N VAL A 140 -4.68 20.56 -10.38
CA VAL A 140 -5.42 19.40 -9.86
C VAL A 140 -4.58 18.65 -8.84
N PHE A 141 -3.31 18.38 -9.18
CA PHE A 141 -2.38 17.69 -8.29
C PHE A 141 -2.19 18.44 -6.96
N GLN A 142 -1.91 19.75 -7.02
CA GLN A 142 -1.69 20.55 -5.83
C GLN A 142 -2.96 20.64 -4.97
N HIS A 143 -4.13 20.76 -5.60
CA HIS A 143 -5.41 20.79 -4.89
C HIS A 143 -5.68 19.47 -4.14
N MET A 144 -5.47 18.33 -4.80
CA MET A 144 -5.57 17.01 -4.18
C MET A 144 -4.58 16.86 -3.02
N LEU A 145 -3.31 17.23 -3.23
CA LEU A 145 -2.27 17.12 -2.21
C LEU A 145 -2.58 18.00 -0.99
N ASN A 146 -3.10 19.22 -1.20
CA ASN A 146 -3.56 20.08 -0.11
C ASN A 146 -4.71 19.42 0.66
N SER A 147 -5.70 18.88 -0.05
CA SER A 147 -6.85 18.20 0.56
C SER A 147 -6.46 16.95 1.36
N ILE A 148 -5.45 16.19 0.91
CA ILE A 148 -4.93 15.01 1.63
C ILE A 148 -4.18 15.42 2.89
N ASN A 149 -3.45 16.54 2.86
CA ASN A 149 -2.65 17.02 3.98
C ASN A 149 -3.43 17.91 4.96
N ASP A 150 -4.68 18.26 4.65
CA ASP A 150 -5.55 19.00 5.56
C ASP A 150 -5.69 18.23 6.90
N PRO A 151 -5.52 18.89 8.06
CA PRO A 151 -5.71 18.25 9.36
C PRO A 151 -7.11 17.62 9.54
N ASN A 152 -8.12 18.17 8.87
CA ASN A 152 -9.50 17.74 8.86
C ASN A 152 -9.86 16.96 7.59
N ALA A 153 -8.87 16.50 6.83
CA ALA A 153 -9.09 15.68 5.65
C ALA A 153 -10.00 14.49 5.99
N PRO A 154 -11.03 14.22 5.17
CA PRO A 154 -11.98 13.16 5.47
C PRO A 154 -11.26 11.82 5.50
N LYS A 155 -11.61 10.99 6.49
CA LYS A 155 -11.11 9.62 6.63
C LYS A 155 -12.27 8.65 6.49
N THR A 156 -11.93 7.43 6.09
CA THR A 156 -12.83 6.29 6.10
C THR A 156 -12.23 5.16 6.91
N LYS A 157 -13.09 4.35 7.54
CA LYS A 157 -12.72 3.11 8.20
C LYS A 157 -13.49 1.98 7.52
N THR A 158 -12.77 0.98 7.02
CA THR A 158 -13.33 -0.11 6.22
C THR A 158 -12.85 -1.43 6.78
N ASP A 159 -13.80 -2.29 7.14
CA ASP A 159 -13.51 -3.67 7.57
C ASP A 159 -13.40 -4.57 6.33
N VAL A 160 -12.30 -5.30 6.23
CA VAL A 160 -11.99 -6.21 5.12
C VAL A 160 -11.57 -7.57 5.65
N THR A 161 -11.84 -8.62 4.87
CA THR A 161 -11.30 -9.96 5.12
C THR A 161 -10.19 -10.22 4.12
N ILE A 162 -8.95 -10.13 4.56
CA ILE A 162 -7.77 -10.37 3.73
C ILE A 162 -7.58 -11.88 3.59
N LYS A 163 -7.50 -12.36 2.34
CA LYS A 163 -7.16 -13.75 2.04
C LYS A 163 -5.66 -13.89 1.93
N LEU A 164 -5.14 -14.99 2.48
CA LEU A 164 -3.74 -15.36 2.36
C LEU A 164 -3.63 -16.79 1.86
N VAL A 165 -2.58 -17.03 1.08
CA VAL A 165 -2.18 -18.36 0.63
C VAL A 165 -0.74 -18.62 1.00
N LYS A 166 -0.44 -19.88 1.29
CA LYS A 166 0.92 -20.33 1.54
C LYS A 166 1.66 -20.47 0.21
N GLY A 167 2.70 -19.68 0.03
CA GLY A 167 3.69 -19.82 -1.05
C GLY A 167 4.96 -20.52 -0.56
N ASP A 168 5.91 -20.69 -1.48
CA ASP A 168 7.17 -21.42 -1.22
C ASP A 168 8.01 -20.81 -0.10
N ASN A 169 7.97 -19.48 0.04
CA ASN A 169 8.76 -18.72 1.01
C ASN A 169 7.93 -18.20 2.19
N GLY A 170 6.65 -18.55 2.27
CA GLY A 170 5.75 -18.14 3.35
C GLY A 170 4.38 -17.69 2.90
N TRP A 171 3.63 -17.08 3.82
CA TRP A 171 2.29 -16.61 3.55
C TRP A 171 2.30 -15.32 2.74
N LEU A 172 1.45 -15.26 1.72
CA LEU A 172 1.27 -14.13 0.82
C LEU A 172 -0.19 -13.69 0.82
N ILE A 173 -0.41 -12.38 0.82
CA ILE A 173 -1.72 -11.76 0.68
C ILE A 173 -2.19 -11.92 -0.76
N GLU A 174 -3.41 -12.44 -0.94
CA GLU A 174 -4.08 -12.40 -2.23
C GLU A 174 -4.76 -11.03 -2.39
N PRO A 175 -4.33 -10.19 -3.34
CA PRO A 175 -4.94 -8.89 -3.54
C PRO A 175 -6.37 -9.05 -4.08
N ASP A 176 -7.28 -8.22 -3.57
CA ASP A 176 -8.65 -8.13 -4.05
C ASP A 176 -9.15 -6.69 -4.12
N GLU A 177 -10.33 -6.49 -4.71
CA GLU A 177 -10.94 -5.16 -4.85
C GLU A 177 -11.26 -4.52 -3.49
N GLN A 178 -11.56 -5.30 -2.45
CA GLN A 178 -11.93 -4.78 -1.13
C GLN A 178 -10.71 -4.17 -0.44
N LEU A 179 -9.58 -4.90 -0.44
CA LEU A 179 -8.31 -4.40 0.08
C LEU A 179 -7.84 -3.19 -0.71
N ALA A 180 -7.91 -3.23 -2.04
CA ALA A 180 -7.57 -2.07 -2.88
C ALA A 180 -8.45 -0.85 -2.56
N ASN A 181 -9.75 -1.04 -2.39
CA ASN A 181 -10.67 0.04 -2.05
C ASN A 181 -10.45 0.59 -0.63
N ALA A 182 -10.11 -0.27 0.34
CA ALA A 182 -9.80 0.15 1.70
C ALA A 182 -8.50 0.97 1.77
N LEU A 183 -7.44 0.52 1.11
CA LEU A 183 -6.14 1.21 1.04
C LEU A 183 -6.23 2.54 0.29
N THR A 184 -7.06 2.60 -0.75
CA THR A 184 -7.30 3.83 -1.53
C THR A 184 -8.45 4.68 -0.99
N GLY A 185 -9.00 4.35 0.18
CA GLY A 185 -10.07 5.10 0.84
C GLY A 185 -11.23 5.45 -0.09
N ASN A 186 -11.89 4.41 -0.60
CA ASN A 186 -13.03 4.48 -1.52
C ASN A 186 -12.73 4.97 -2.94
N PHE A 187 -11.49 5.37 -3.26
CA PHE A 187 -11.18 5.85 -4.61
C PHE A 187 -11.33 4.76 -5.67
N TYR A 188 -10.91 3.52 -5.40
CA TYR A 188 -11.08 2.40 -6.35
C TYR A 188 -12.54 2.25 -6.79
N SER A 189 -13.48 2.22 -5.82
CA SER A 189 -14.90 2.13 -6.12
C SER A 189 -15.46 3.37 -6.83
N ALA A 190 -15.00 4.57 -6.49
CA ALA A 190 -15.40 5.81 -7.15
C ALA A 190 -14.93 5.84 -8.62
N ALA A 191 -13.69 5.43 -8.88
CA ALA A 191 -13.13 5.36 -10.23
C ALA A 191 -13.87 4.32 -11.09
N LYS A 192 -14.20 3.16 -10.54
CA LYS A 192 -14.96 2.10 -11.23
C LYS A 192 -16.34 2.62 -11.71
N LYS A 193 -17.05 3.34 -10.83
CA LYS A 193 -18.35 3.98 -11.18
C LYS A 193 -18.23 4.97 -12.34
N LEU A 194 -17.15 5.76 -12.40
CA LEU A 194 -16.92 6.72 -13.48
C LEU A 194 -16.62 6.05 -14.83
N GLN A 195 -16.05 4.84 -14.81
CA GLN A 195 -15.72 4.08 -16.02
C GLN A 195 -16.90 3.27 -16.57
N GLY A 196 -18.09 3.32 -15.94
CA GLY A 196 -19.27 2.58 -16.37
C GLY A 196 -19.12 1.06 -16.29
N LYS A 197 -18.25 0.56 -15.41
CA LYS A 197 -18.03 -0.86 -15.15
C LYS A 197 -18.52 -1.26 -13.76
#